data_AF-A0A373VLR6-F1
#
_entry.id   AF-A0A373VLR6-F1
#
_cell.length_a   1.000
_cell.length_b   1.000
_cell.length_c   1.000
_cell.angle_alpha   90.00
_cell.angle_beta   90.00
_cell.angle_gamma   90.00
#
_symmetry.space_group_name_H-M   'P 1'
#
loop_
_entity.id
_entity.type
_entity.pdbx_description
1 polymer ?
#
loop_
_entity_poly.entity_id
_entity_poly.type
_entity_poly.pdbx_seq_one_letter_code
_entity_poly.pdbx_strand_id
1 'polypeptide(L)'
;MKQKAMDVKLVVRPLIGCLTHTHFWEGPCRAGHKEDMTVEAETKAADETFKESVEALKGVIDEVQFTEPMDVRYDESFVVKKDLFEKIGENLDEIDCFLCMGWRIPKLERYNKPVIIWQNGNEGIDFAAYCRSIGVEAYVAMDLQDVNEIAHILWVRKAVRNTRALVLTAGSLPTFGIQSLIRDPEVLRQRYGFEVVKLPFTSIFKYMDEITDEEAKPIADKIIAGSTDTQVNTDWFLNDVKYYLAAKKMMDIYDCNAFSTACHELCTTEIPQNRKFTPCMCHSIMKDEGIPSGCEEDLNALMAMLIMQYAANRPAFMGNPNHETDELLRIHHAVPALCMNGYGTKPLEYKLWAFTGQGFGGKLQVDFTENDDDYVTLGRFNPAGDTICIKKGKVIRSEYADTYCSPYYYIQMDDAREYMHNLAGFGHHQVLIFGDYTKLIKKIAKVMNFNVLEG
;
A
#
# COMPACT_ATOMS: atom_id res chain seq x y z
N MET A 1 -11.19 -14.55 6.53
CA MET A 1 -10.73 -13.69 5.43
C MET A 1 -9.23 -13.78 5.44
N LYS A 2 -8.57 -13.74 4.27
CA LYS A 2 -7.11 -13.60 4.23
C LYS A 2 -6.69 -12.44 5.13
N GLN A 3 -5.58 -12.56 5.84
CA GLN A 3 -4.99 -11.46 6.60
C GLN A 3 -4.90 -10.22 5.70
N LYS A 4 -5.23 -9.03 6.21
CA LYS A 4 -5.10 -7.81 5.42
C LYS A 4 -3.65 -7.65 5.03
N ALA A 5 -3.39 -7.25 3.79
CA ALA A 5 -2.03 -7.05 3.31
C ALA A 5 -1.27 -6.00 4.13
N MET A 6 -1.95 -5.03 4.73
CA MET A 6 -1.33 -4.03 5.61
C MET A 6 -0.93 -4.58 7.00
N ASP A 7 -1.43 -5.75 7.39
CA ASP A 7 -1.09 -6.34 8.69
C ASP A 7 0.16 -7.24 8.59
N VAL A 8 0.69 -7.48 7.39
CA VAL A 8 1.93 -8.26 7.21
C VAL A 8 3.12 -7.47 7.73
N LYS A 9 4.15 -8.17 8.20
CA LYS A 9 5.41 -7.55 8.64
C LYS A 9 6.53 -7.83 7.66
N LEU A 10 7.43 -6.86 7.47
CA LEU A 10 8.71 -7.07 6.82
C LEU A 10 9.66 -7.76 7.82
N VAL A 11 9.99 -9.02 7.57
CA VAL A 11 10.84 -9.82 8.44
C VAL A 11 12.29 -9.53 8.11
N VAL A 12 12.98 -8.90 9.05
CA VAL A 12 14.35 -8.40 8.88
C VAL A 12 15.27 -9.13 9.84
N ARG A 13 16.42 -9.59 9.35
CA ARG A 13 17.48 -10.15 10.19
C ARG A 13 18.57 -9.11 10.43
N PRO A 14 18.72 -8.58 11.66
CA PRO A 14 19.81 -7.67 12.00
C PRO A 14 21.12 -8.44 12.14
N LEU A 15 22.14 -7.97 11.43
CA LEU A 15 23.48 -8.54 11.45
C LEU A 15 24.47 -7.43 11.77
N ILE A 16 25.09 -7.50 12.94
CA ILE A 16 26.01 -6.47 13.45
C ILE A 16 27.43 -6.96 13.25
N GLY A 17 28.13 -6.40 12.26
CA GLY A 17 29.52 -6.76 12.00
C GLY A 17 30.49 -5.95 12.86
N CYS A 18 31.48 -6.63 13.43
CA CYS A 18 32.60 -5.99 14.13
C CYS A 18 33.91 -6.69 13.78
N LEU A 19 34.92 -5.92 13.35
CA LEU A 19 36.29 -6.40 13.20
C LEU A 19 37.04 -6.27 14.53
N THR A 20 37.64 -7.37 14.98
CA THR A 20 38.55 -7.38 16.14
C THR A 20 39.86 -8.07 15.79
N HIS A 21 40.88 -7.95 16.61
CA HIS A 21 42.18 -8.52 16.32
C HIS A 21 42.57 -9.61 17.31
N THR A 22 43.25 -10.65 16.82
CA THR A 22 43.68 -11.78 17.67
C THR A 22 44.78 -11.40 18.68
N HIS A 23 45.51 -10.31 18.41
CA HIS A 23 46.57 -9.77 19.26
C HIS A 23 46.88 -8.30 18.90
N PHE A 24 47.66 -7.63 19.75
CA PHE A 24 48.11 -6.26 19.49
C PHE A 24 49.18 -6.21 18.39
N TRP A 25 48.96 -5.33 17.42
CA TRP A 25 49.90 -4.89 16.40
C TRP A 25 49.43 -3.55 15.81
N GLU A 26 50.32 -2.77 15.23
CA GLU A 26 49.98 -1.47 14.62
C GLU A 26 50.36 -1.48 13.14
N GLY A 27 49.54 -0.82 12.30
CA GLY A 27 49.80 -0.69 10.87
C GLY A 27 49.04 0.46 10.23
N PRO A 28 49.27 0.73 8.93
CA PRO A 28 48.73 1.92 8.25
C PRO A 28 47.20 2.07 8.27
N CYS A 29 46.47 0.95 8.35
CA CYS A 29 45.00 0.91 8.44
C CYS A 29 44.49 0.44 9.82
N ARG A 30 45.41 0.34 10.80
CA ARG A 30 45.14 -0.05 12.19
C ARG A 30 46.07 0.75 13.09
N ALA A 31 45.73 2.02 13.29
CA ALA A 31 46.53 2.99 14.04
C ALA A 31 45.69 3.60 15.16
N GLY A 32 46.30 3.85 16.31
CA GLY A 32 45.60 4.32 17.51
C GLY A 32 46.45 4.21 18.77
N HIS A 33 45.85 4.47 19.92
CA HIS A 33 46.50 4.27 21.21
C HIS A 33 46.52 2.79 21.59
N LYS A 34 47.63 2.30 22.15
CA LYS A 34 47.82 0.87 22.45
C LYS A 34 46.75 0.32 23.39
N GLU A 35 46.34 1.13 24.36
CA GLU A 35 45.28 0.85 25.34
C GLU A 35 43.92 0.57 24.69
N ASP A 36 43.63 1.16 23.53
CA ASP A 36 42.37 0.98 22.79
C ASP A 36 42.44 -0.20 21.80
N MET A 37 43.64 -0.73 21.56
CA MET A 37 43.94 -1.74 20.54
C MET A 37 44.32 -3.11 21.14
N THR A 38 44.11 -3.31 22.44
CA THR A 38 44.22 -4.65 23.05
C THR A 38 43.02 -5.49 22.68
N VAL A 39 43.19 -6.82 22.76
CA VAL A 39 42.09 -7.76 22.50
C VAL A 39 40.92 -7.50 23.46
N GLU A 40 41.19 -7.20 24.74
CA GLU A 40 40.12 -6.89 25.69
C GLU A 40 39.39 -5.59 25.36
N ALA A 41 40.12 -4.54 24.97
CA ALA A 41 39.57 -3.23 24.64
C ALA A 41 38.68 -3.30 23.38
N GLU A 42 39.18 -3.90 22.30
CA GLU A 42 38.39 -4.13 21.09
C GLU A 42 37.21 -5.08 21.35
N THR A 43 37.39 -6.06 22.26
CA THR A 43 36.30 -6.96 22.64
C THR A 43 35.15 -6.20 23.28
N LYS A 44 35.49 -5.36 24.25
CA LYS A 44 34.56 -4.51 24.97
C LYS A 44 33.88 -3.50 24.04
N ALA A 45 34.63 -2.85 23.15
CA ALA A 45 34.07 -1.88 22.20
C ALA A 45 33.05 -2.51 21.25
N ALA A 46 33.32 -3.74 20.77
CA ALA A 46 32.37 -4.47 19.94
C ALA A 46 31.12 -4.92 20.74
N ASP A 47 31.26 -5.33 21.99
CA ASP A 47 30.11 -5.65 22.86
C ASP A 47 29.23 -4.41 23.11
N GLU A 48 29.85 -3.24 23.27
CA GLU A 48 29.16 -1.95 23.37
C GLU A 48 28.46 -1.58 22.06
N THR A 49 29.16 -1.72 20.92
CA THR A 49 28.60 -1.49 19.57
C THR A 49 27.39 -2.40 19.31
N PHE A 50 27.44 -3.67 19.71
CA PHE A 50 26.32 -4.59 19.58
C PHE A 50 25.12 -4.12 20.41
N LYS A 51 25.34 -3.73 21.68
CA LYS A 51 24.28 -3.21 22.55
C LYS A 51 23.65 -1.94 21.99
N GLU A 52 24.46 -0.99 21.53
CA GLU A 52 23.99 0.26 20.92
C GLU A 52 23.20 0.00 19.63
N SER A 53 23.68 -0.92 18.79
CA SER A 53 22.98 -1.32 17.57
C SER A 53 21.61 -1.93 17.89
N VAL A 54 21.55 -2.83 18.88
CA VAL A 54 20.28 -3.42 19.34
C VAL A 54 19.34 -2.37 19.90
N GLU A 55 19.84 -1.37 20.62
CA GLU A 55 19.03 -0.25 21.11
C GLU A 55 18.48 0.60 19.95
N ALA A 56 19.31 0.87 18.93
CA ALA A 56 18.91 1.65 17.75
C ALA A 56 17.78 0.99 16.95
N LEU A 57 17.70 -0.35 16.93
CA LEU A 57 16.62 -1.09 16.26
C LEU A 57 15.23 -0.72 16.81
N LYS A 58 15.12 -0.25 18.06
CA LYS A 58 13.84 0.16 18.65
C LYS A 58 13.24 1.41 17.98
N GLY A 59 14.04 2.18 17.25
CA GLY A 59 13.58 3.33 16.48
C GLY A 59 13.02 2.97 15.09
N VAL A 60 13.15 1.70 14.68
CA VAL A 60 12.67 1.26 13.37
C VAL A 60 11.15 1.12 13.37
N ILE A 61 10.52 1.46 12.25
CA ILE A 61 9.06 1.45 12.08
C ILE A 61 8.38 0.12 12.45
N ASP A 62 7.12 0.20 12.87
CA ASP A 62 6.34 -0.94 13.35
C ASP A 62 6.06 -1.99 12.25
N GLU A 63 6.11 -1.61 10.97
CA GLU A 63 5.99 -2.50 9.81
C GLU A 63 7.09 -3.57 9.78
N VAL A 64 8.19 -3.37 10.50
CA VAL A 64 9.33 -4.29 10.59
C VAL A 64 9.17 -5.25 11.77
N GLN A 65 9.40 -6.53 11.51
CA GLN A 65 9.60 -7.55 12.53
C GLN A 65 11.04 -8.05 12.47
N PHE A 66 11.77 -7.88 13.55
CA PHE A 66 13.13 -8.41 13.64
C PHE A 66 13.17 -9.87 14.06
N THR A 67 14.09 -10.64 13.49
CA THR A 67 14.60 -11.86 14.17
C THR A 67 15.59 -11.47 15.27
N GLU A 68 16.09 -12.45 16.01
CA GLU A 68 17.17 -12.22 16.99
C GLU A 68 18.36 -11.52 16.31
N PRO A 69 18.82 -10.36 16.83
CA PRO A 69 20.01 -9.68 16.33
C PRO A 69 21.25 -10.55 16.48
N MET A 70 22.08 -10.62 15.44
CA MET A 70 23.25 -11.49 15.43
C MET A 70 24.53 -10.67 15.52
N ASP A 71 25.39 -11.04 16.45
CA ASP A 71 26.75 -10.52 16.56
C ASP A 71 27.66 -11.27 15.58
N VAL A 72 28.05 -10.60 14.49
CA VAL A 72 28.76 -11.19 13.35
C VAL A 72 30.23 -10.73 13.35
N ARG A 73 30.93 -11.09 14.43
CA ARG A 73 32.33 -10.70 14.63
C ARG A 73 33.27 -11.59 13.84
N TYR A 74 34.32 -10.98 13.34
CA TYR A 74 35.40 -11.67 12.65
C TYR A 74 36.73 -10.98 12.95
N ASP A 75 37.82 -11.69 12.67
CA ASP A 75 39.17 -11.20 12.95
C ASP A 75 39.88 -10.65 11.70
N GLU A 76 41.15 -10.29 11.82
CA GLU A 76 41.97 -9.75 10.73
C GLU A 76 42.15 -10.68 9.52
N SER A 77 41.66 -11.92 9.59
CA SER A 77 41.51 -12.78 8.41
C SER A 77 40.40 -12.32 7.46
N PHE A 78 39.49 -11.45 7.91
CA PHE A 78 38.27 -11.04 7.21
C PHE A 78 37.36 -12.22 6.82
N VAL A 79 37.39 -13.29 7.64
CA VAL A 79 36.57 -14.48 7.46
C VAL A 79 35.60 -14.62 8.62
N VAL A 80 34.30 -14.59 8.32
CA VAL A 80 33.27 -15.00 9.28
C VAL A 80 33.32 -16.52 9.44
N LYS A 81 33.27 -17.00 10.68
CA LYS A 81 33.39 -18.44 10.98
C LYS A 81 32.23 -19.21 10.37
N LYS A 82 32.49 -20.48 10.03
CA LYS A 82 31.56 -21.33 9.29
C LYS A 82 30.23 -21.53 10.03
N ASP A 83 30.29 -21.81 11.32
CA ASP A 83 29.14 -21.95 12.22
C ASP A 83 28.27 -20.70 12.25
N LEU A 84 28.90 -19.52 12.28
CA LEU A 84 28.17 -18.25 12.27
C LEU A 84 27.51 -17.98 10.91
N PHE A 85 28.17 -18.30 9.79
CA PHE A 85 27.54 -18.28 8.47
C PHE A 85 26.38 -19.28 8.38
N GLU A 86 26.53 -20.51 8.86
CA GLU A 86 25.43 -21.48 8.86
C GLU A 86 24.22 -20.92 9.62
N LYS A 87 24.45 -20.29 10.78
CA LYS A 87 23.41 -19.59 11.56
C LYS A 87 22.76 -18.43 10.80
N ILE A 88 23.53 -17.61 10.08
CA ILE A 88 22.98 -16.52 9.23
C ILE A 88 22.06 -17.10 8.14
N GLY A 89 22.29 -18.34 7.70
CA GLY A 89 21.50 -19.03 6.68
C GLY A 89 20.26 -19.75 7.18
N GLU A 90 20.01 -19.84 8.48
CA GLU A 90 18.86 -20.57 9.04
C GLU A 90 17.54 -19.89 8.68
N ASN A 91 16.51 -20.66 8.33
CA ASN A 91 15.16 -20.18 8.00
C ASN A 91 15.13 -19.04 6.98
N LEU A 92 16.04 -19.09 5.99
CA LEU A 92 16.25 -18.00 5.04
C LEU A 92 14.99 -17.65 4.24
N ASP A 93 14.10 -18.61 3.97
CA ASP A 93 12.85 -18.40 3.25
C ASP A 93 11.86 -17.49 4.01
N GLU A 94 11.99 -17.39 5.34
CA GLU A 94 11.15 -16.52 6.19
C GLU A 94 11.68 -15.08 6.25
N ILE A 95 12.94 -14.84 5.83
CA ILE A 95 13.60 -13.53 5.91
C ILE A 95 13.39 -12.76 4.62
N ASP A 96 12.85 -11.54 4.71
CA ASP A 96 12.66 -10.69 3.54
C ASP A 96 13.93 -9.94 3.16
N CYS A 97 14.69 -9.46 4.15
CA CYS A 97 15.97 -8.78 3.93
C CYS A 97 16.89 -8.84 5.14
N PHE A 98 18.16 -8.58 4.91
CA PHE A 98 19.16 -8.38 5.95
C PHE A 98 19.33 -6.89 6.27
N LEU A 99 19.53 -6.57 7.54
CA LEU A 99 19.95 -5.25 8.00
C LEU A 99 21.38 -5.36 8.52
N CYS A 100 22.35 -4.94 7.71
CA CYS A 100 23.76 -4.95 8.07
C CYS A 100 24.11 -3.66 8.80
N MET A 101 24.68 -3.77 10.00
CA MET A 101 25.11 -2.64 10.84
C MET A 101 26.59 -2.80 11.19
N GLY A 102 27.27 -1.70 11.52
CA GLY A 102 28.69 -1.72 11.87
C GLY A 102 29.59 -1.99 10.67
N TRP A 103 30.58 -2.88 10.85
CA TRP A 103 31.48 -3.31 9.77
C TRP A 103 30.75 -4.18 8.74
N ARG A 104 31.17 -4.08 7.47
CA ARG A 104 30.66 -4.96 6.41
C ARG A 104 30.84 -6.43 6.79
N ILE A 105 29.82 -7.24 6.58
CA ILE A 105 29.92 -8.70 6.77
C ILE A 105 30.48 -9.34 5.49
N PRO A 106 31.67 -9.98 5.53
CA PRO A 106 32.24 -10.66 4.38
C PRO A 106 31.27 -11.68 3.78
N LYS A 107 31.19 -11.76 2.45
CA LYS A 107 30.44 -12.80 1.70
C LYS A 107 28.94 -12.90 2.02
N LEU A 108 28.33 -11.86 2.57
CA LEU A 108 26.88 -11.83 2.83
C LEU A 108 26.04 -11.94 1.54
N GLU A 109 26.57 -11.50 0.40
CA GLU A 109 25.90 -11.58 -0.90
C GLU A 109 25.51 -13.01 -1.33
N ARG A 110 26.14 -14.04 -0.74
CA ARG A 110 25.91 -15.46 -1.07
C ARG A 110 24.48 -15.93 -0.80
N TYR A 111 23.76 -15.28 0.10
CA TYR A 111 22.38 -15.64 0.43
C TYR A 111 21.36 -15.11 -0.57
N ASN A 112 21.78 -14.21 -1.48
CA ASN A 112 20.92 -13.59 -2.48
C ASN A 112 19.63 -12.96 -1.87
N LYS A 113 19.77 -12.35 -0.69
CA LYS A 113 18.72 -11.58 -0.04
C LYS A 113 18.95 -10.08 -0.25
N PRO A 114 17.89 -9.27 -0.34
CA PRO A 114 18.00 -7.83 -0.25
C PRO A 114 18.76 -7.42 1.02
N VAL A 115 19.65 -6.43 0.91
CA VAL A 115 20.44 -5.94 2.05
C VAL A 115 20.22 -4.45 2.26
N ILE A 116 19.82 -4.05 3.46
CA ILE A 116 19.86 -2.67 3.93
C ILE A 116 21.16 -2.52 4.72
N ILE A 117 22.01 -1.57 4.33
CA ILE A 117 23.29 -1.32 4.98
C ILE A 117 23.17 -0.02 5.78
N TRP A 118 23.01 -0.14 7.09
CA TRP A 118 22.90 0.99 7.99
C TRP A 118 24.29 1.38 8.51
N GLN A 119 24.98 2.17 7.70
CA GLN A 119 26.33 2.62 7.96
C GLN A 119 26.59 3.94 7.24
N ASN A 120 26.98 4.97 8.00
CA ASN A 120 27.43 6.24 7.45
C ASN A 120 28.94 6.17 7.16
N GLY A 121 29.32 5.46 6.10
CA GLY A 121 30.73 5.25 5.76
C GLY A 121 30.97 4.69 4.36
N ASN A 122 32.21 4.84 3.89
CA ASN A 122 32.61 4.47 2.53
C ASN A 122 32.45 2.96 2.25
N GLU A 123 32.65 2.11 3.25
CA GLU A 123 32.56 0.65 3.08
C GLU A 123 31.15 0.18 2.73
N GLY A 124 30.13 0.73 3.40
CA GLY A 124 28.73 0.38 3.13
C GLY A 124 28.30 0.80 1.73
N ILE A 125 28.77 1.95 1.26
CA ILE A 125 28.53 2.44 -0.10
C ILE A 125 29.17 1.51 -1.14
N ASP A 126 30.42 1.11 -0.93
CA ASP A 126 31.13 0.19 -1.82
C ASP A 126 30.48 -1.20 -1.83
N PHE A 127 30.06 -1.71 -0.67
CA PHE A 127 29.38 -2.99 -0.58
C PHE A 127 28.03 -2.99 -1.33
N ALA A 128 27.25 -1.92 -1.21
CA ALA A 128 26.01 -1.79 -1.98
C ALA A 128 26.28 -1.76 -3.49
N ALA A 129 27.32 -1.04 -3.93
CA ALA A 129 27.72 -0.99 -5.33
C ALA A 129 28.14 -2.38 -5.85
N TYR A 130 28.94 -3.10 -5.07
CA TYR A 130 29.33 -4.48 -5.38
C TYR A 130 28.10 -5.41 -5.48
N CYS A 131 27.22 -5.44 -4.47
CA CYS A 131 26.00 -6.26 -4.50
C CYS A 131 25.17 -6.01 -5.76
N ARG A 132 24.94 -4.72 -6.09
CA ARG A 132 24.18 -4.34 -7.29
C ARG A 132 24.86 -4.79 -8.59
N SER A 133 26.19 -4.73 -8.66
CA SER A 133 26.96 -5.15 -9.85
C SER A 133 26.82 -6.64 -10.18
N ILE A 134 26.46 -7.46 -9.18
CA ILE A 134 26.26 -8.91 -9.33
C ILE A 134 24.77 -9.31 -9.25
N GLY A 135 23.85 -8.35 -9.28
CA GLY A 135 22.40 -8.60 -9.26
C GLY A 135 21.79 -8.85 -7.88
N VAL A 136 22.52 -8.61 -6.79
CA VAL A 136 21.97 -8.65 -5.43
C VAL A 136 21.43 -7.28 -5.07
N GLU A 137 20.15 -7.23 -4.68
CA GLU A 137 19.49 -6.00 -4.26
C GLU A 137 20.12 -5.45 -2.98
N ALA A 138 20.58 -4.20 -2.99
CA ALA A 138 21.20 -3.57 -1.83
C ALA A 138 20.88 -2.09 -1.73
N TYR A 139 20.82 -1.57 -0.50
CA TYR A 139 20.52 -0.20 -0.14
C TYR A 139 21.50 0.29 0.92
N VAL A 140 21.78 1.59 0.91
CA VAL A 140 22.59 2.23 1.96
C VAL A 140 21.70 3.21 2.70
N ALA A 141 21.77 3.18 4.02
CA ALA A 141 21.08 4.08 4.92
C ALA A 141 22.10 4.83 5.78
N MET A 142 22.09 6.15 5.72
CA MET A 142 23.01 7.00 6.50
C MET A 142 22.59 7.10 7.97
N ASP A 143 21.28 7.01 8.21
CA ASP A 143 20.68 7.17 9.52
C ASP A 143 19.36 6.37 9.63
N LEU A 144 18.69 6.51 10.78
CA LEU A 144 17.42 5.85 11.04
C LEU A 144 16.31 6.29 10.07
N GLN A 145 16.35 7.54 9.58
CA GLN A 145 15.37 8.04 8.64
C GLN A 145 15.45 7.26 7.32
N ASP A 146 16.65 7.06 6.80
CA ASP A 146 16.86 6.24 5.59
C ASP A 146 16.44 4.78 5.82
N VAL A 147 16.78 4.18 6.96
CA VAL A 147 16.35 2.80 7.29
C VAL A 147 14.84 2.68 7.25
N ASN A 148 14.15 3.60 7.92
CA ASN A 148 12.69 3.61 7.98
C ASN A 148 12.07 3.81 6.60
N GLU A 149 12.60 4.71 5.78
CA GLU A 149 12.09 4.91 4.42
C GLU A 149 12.31 3.68 3.53
N ILE A 150 13.50 3.08 3.54
CA ILE A 150 13.80 1.88 2.75
C ILE A 150 12.95 0.70 3.22
N ALA A 151 12.87 0.48 4.53
CA ALA A 151 12.07 -0.58 5.12
C ALA A 151 10.58 -0.43 4.76
N HIS A 152 10.04 0.79 4.83
CA HIS A 152 8.66 1.06 4.42
C HIS A 152 8.42 0.72 2.94
N ILE A 153 9.32 1.11 2.04
CA ILE A 153 9.20 0.78 0.61
C ILE A 153 9.23 -0.74 0.38
N LEU A 154 10.13 -1.47 1.05
CA LEU A 154 10.21 -2.92 0.95
C LEU A 154 8.98 -3.61 1.55
N TRP A 155 8.43 -3.04 2.62
CA TRP A 155 7.16 -3.48 3.21
C TRP A 155 5.99 -3.27 2.24
N VAL A 156 5.87 -2.11 1.58
CA VAL A 156 4.84 -1.86 0.55
C VAL A 156 4.91 -2.90 -0.56
N ARG A 157 6.13 -3.21 -1.03
CA ARG A 157 6.36 -4.28 -2.02
C ARG A 157 5.86 -5.64 -1.51
N LYS A 158 6.13 -5.98 -0.25
CA LYS A 158 5.64 -7.22 0.38
C LYS A 158 4.12 -7.23 0.53
N ALA A 159 3.50 -6.12 0.93
CA ALA A 159 2.05 -5.99 1.08
C ALA A 159 1.34 -6.20 -0.27
N VAL A 160 1.82 -5.56 -1.35
CA VAL A 160 1.30 -5.77 -2.71
C VAL A 160 1.41 -7.23 -3.13
N ARG A 161 2.57 -7.86 -2.91
CA ARG A 161 2.78 -9.29 -3.23
C ARG A 161 1.90 -10.23 -2.41
N ASN A 162 1.45 -9.82 -1.23
CA ASN A 162 0.52 -10.58 -0.39
C ASN A 162 -0.95 -10.24 -0.64
N THR A 163 -1.24 -9.37 -1.61
CA THR A 163 -2.60 -9.00 -1.98
C THR A 163 -3.21 -10.02 -2.93
N ARG A 164 -4.44 -10.42 -2.62
CA ARG A 164 -5.28 -11.27 -3.47
C ARG A 164 -6.67 -10.65 -3.55
N ALA A 165 -7.06 -10.20 -4.74
CA ALA A 165 -8.34 -9.53 -4.97
C ALA A 165 -9.42 -10.52 -5.41
N LEU A 166 -10.59 -10.43 -4.77
CA LEU A 166 -11.82 -10.98 -5.32
C LEU A 166 -12.42 -9.95 -6.28
N VAL A 167 -12.58 -10.32 -7.55
CA VAL A 167 -13.17 -9.46 -8.59
C VAL A 167 -14.44 -10.11 -9.11
N LEU A 168 -15.57 -9.47 -8.81
CA LEU A 168 -16.89 -9.84 -9.30
C LEU A 168 -17.12 -9.22 -10.67
N THR A 169 -16.89 -9.99 -11.73
CA THR A 169 -16.80 -9.52 -13.12
C THR A 169 -18.12 -9.64 -13.89
N ALA A 170 -18.32 -8.80 -14.90
CA ALA A 170 -19.36 -8.97 -15.91
C ALA A 170 -18.96 -9.97 -17.02
N GLY A 171 -17.67 -10.32 -17.10
CA GLY A 171 -17.13 -11.31 -18.03
C GLY A 171 -16.88 -10.82 -19.46
N SER A 172 -17.25 -9.58 -19.80
CA SER A 172 -16.96 -8.97 -21.10
C SER A 172 -15.50 -8.51 -21.20
N LEU A 173 -14.91 -8.64 -22.40
CA LEU A 173 -13.56 -8.15 -22.71
C LEU A 173 -13.57 -7.40 -24.06
N PRO A 174 -13.30 -6.08 -24.09
CA PRO A 174 -13.16 -5.20 -22.92
C PRO A 174 -14.46 -5.12 -22.10
N THR A 175 -14.34 -4.71 -20.83
CA THR A 175 -15.50 -4.42 -19.98
C THR A 175 -16.20 -3.15 -20.49
N PHE A 176 -17.48 -2.97 -20.17
CA PHE A 176 -18.23 -1.82 -20.67
C PHE A 176 -17.86 -0.56 -19.89
N GLY A 177 -17.77 -0.66 -18.56
CA GLY A 177 -17.36 0.45 -17.70
C GLY A 177 -15.94 0.94 -18.00
N ILE A 178 -14.99 0.02 -18.20
CA ILE A 178 -13.55 0.34 -18.31
C ILE A 178 -12.89 -0.38 -19.50
N GLN A 179 -12.86 0.29 -20.65
CA GLN A 179 -12.22 -0.27 -21.85
C GLN A 179 -10.68 -0.35 -21.75
N SER A 180 -10.08 0.52 -20.94
CA SER A 180 -8.65 0.63 -20.67
C SER A 180 -8.15 -0.34 -19.58
N LEU A 181 -8.99 -1.29 -19.15
CA LEU A 181 -8.70 -2.23 -18.07
C LEU A 181 -7.48 -3.11 -18.41
N ILE A 182 -6.63 -3.37 -17.43
CA ILE A 182 -5.62 -4.45 -17.48
C ILE A 182 -6.35 -5.78 -17.75
N ARG A 183 -6.24 -6.28 -18.97
CA ARG A 183 -7.05 -7.40 -19.47
C ARG A 183 -6.63 -8.74 -18.89
N ASP A 184 -5.32 -8.92 -18.74
CA ASP A 184 -4.71 -10.15 -18.24
C ASP A 184 -4.19 -9.95 -16.81
N PRO A 185 -4.89 -10.50 -15.79
CA PRO A 185 -4.43 -10.43 -14.41
C PRO A 185 -3.12 -11.17 -14.15
N GLU A 186 -2.71 -12.10 -15.04
CA GLU A 186 -1.44 -12.81 -14.90
C GLU A 186 -0.25 -11.85 -15.00
N VAL A 187 -0.36 -10.75 -15.76
CA VAL A 187 0.67 -9.71 -15.82
C VAL A 187 0.91 -9.08 -14.45
N LEU A 188 -0.16 -8.84 -13.67
CA LEU A 188 -0.06 -8.30 -12.32
C LEU A 188 0.60 -9.31 -11.36
N ARG A 189 0.26 -10.60 -11.50
CA ARG A 189 0.85 -11.66 -10.69
C ARG A 189 2.35 -11.84 -10.99
N GLN A 190 2.75 -11.86 -12.25
CA GLN A 190 4.15 -12.02 -12.64
C GLN A 190 5.01 -10.83 -12.23
N ARG A 191 4.48 -9.61 -12.38
CA ARG A 191 5.24 -8.37 -12.14
C ARG A 191 5.28 -7.97 -10.67
N TYR A 192 4.18 -8.19 -9.93
CA TYR A 192 4.02 -7.68 -8.57
C TYR A 192 3.62 -8.73 -7.54
N GLY A 193 3.27 -9.95 -7.96
CA GLY A 193 2.69 -10.97 -7.10
C GLY A 193 1.24 -10.70 -6.68
N PHE A 194 0.60 -9.68 -7.26
CA PHE A 194 -0.79 -9.36 -6.99
C PHE A 194 -1.71 -10.38 -7.68
N GLU A 195 -2.43 -11.18 -6.90
CA GLU A 195 -3.34 -12.21 -7.41
C GLU A 195 -4.77 -11.70 -7.58
N VAL A 196 -5.47 -12.21 -8.60
CA VAL A 196 -6.88 -11.88 -8.86
C VAL A 196 -7.69 -13.15 -9.06
N VAL A 197 -8.75 -13.29 -8.27
CA VAL A 197 -9.79 -14.32 -8.43
C VAL A 197 -11.00 -13.67 -9.08
N LYS A 198 -11.34 -14.09 -10.30
CA LYS A 198 -12.53 -13.57 -11.02
C LYS A 198 -13.70 -14.54 -10.93
N LEU A 199 -14.88 -14.02 -10.57
CA LEU A 199 -16.14 -14.74 -10.56
C LEU A 199 -17.25 -13.87 -11.15
N PRO A 200 -18.30 -14.41 -11.79
CA PRO A 200 -19.43 -13.61 -12.24
C PRO A 200 -20.03 -12.81 -11.09
N PHE A 201 -20.37 -11.53 -11.30
CA PHE A 201 -20.94 -10.70 -10.23
C PHE A 201 -22.24 -11.28 -9.65
N THR A 202 -22.98 -12.06 -10.45
CA THR A 202 -24.19 -12.76 -9.99
C THR A 202 -23.93 -13.78 -8.89
N SER A 203 -22.69 -14.25 -8.75
CA SER A 203 -22.28 -15.24 -7.74
C SER A 203 -22.43 -14.74 -6.32
N ILE A 204 -22.44 -13.41 -6.09
CA ILE A 204 -22.58 -12.84 -4.74
C ILE A 204 -24.00 -13.00 -4.19
N PHE A 205 -25.03 -13.07 -5.04
CA PHE A 205 -26.41 -12.97 -4.58
C PHE A 205 -26.84 -14.14 -3.72
N LYS A 206 -26.34 -15.36 -3.98
CA LYS A 206 -26.58 -16.50 -3.08
C LYS A 206 -26.05 -16.25 -1.66
N TYR A 207 -24.92 -15.55 -1.53
CA TYR A 207 -24.35 -15.20 -0.23
C TYR A 207 -25.11 -14.04 0.41
N MET A 208 -25.52 -13.06 -0.40
CA MET A 208 -26.34 -11.93 0.05
C MET A 208 -27.71 -12.38 0.58
N ASP A 209 -28.32 -13.38 -0.06
CA ASP A 209 -29.60 -13.98 0.35
C ASP A 209 -29.50 -14.74 1.68
N GLU A 210 -28.30 -15.16 2.08
CA GLU A 210 -28.02 -15.81 3.37
C GLU A 210 -27.76 -14.80 4.50
N ILE A 211 -27.47 -13.52 4.20
CA ILE A 211 -27.22 -12.50 5.24
C ILE A 211 -28.55 -12.05 5.84
N THR A 212 -28.69 -12.26 7.14
CA THR A 212 -29.87 -11.86 7.90
C THR A 212 -29.89 -10.36 8.19
N ASP A 213 -31.07 -9.81 8.47
CA ASP A 213 -31.21 -8.43 8.93
C ASP A 213 -30.46 -8.20 10.26
N GLU A 214 -30.45 -9.20 11.13
CA GLU A 214 -29.79 -9.18 12.44
C GLU A 214 -28.27 -9.01 12.31
N GLU A 215 -27.65 -9.62 11.29
CA GLU A 215 -26.22 -9.44 10.99
C GLU A 215 -25.90 -8.06 10.41
N ALA A 216 -26.77 -7.53 9.54
CA ALA A 216 -26.52 -6.27 8.85
C ALA A 216 -26.87 -5.03 9.70
N LYS A 217 -27.87 -5.14 10.58
CA LYS A 217 -28.44 -4.01 11.32
C LYS A 217 -27.43 -3.28 12.22
N PRO A 218 -26.54 -3.94 12.99
CA PRO A 218 -25.57 -3.23 13.82
C PRO A 218 -24.64 -2.30 13.02
N ILE A 219 -24.26 -2.71 11.80
CA ILE A 219 -23.41 -1.91 10.91
C ILE A 219 -24.22 -0.78 10.29
N ALA A 220 -25.44 -1.07 9.83
CA ALA A 220 -26.34 -0.07 9.27
C ALA A 220 -26.68 1.03 10.29
N ASP A 221 -27.09 0.65 11.50
CA ASP A 221 -27.45 1.56 12.59
C ASP A 221 -26.26 2.44 12.99
N LYS A 222 -25.04 1.90 13.01
CA LYS A 222 -23.82 2.67 13.28
C LYS A 222 -23.57 3.75 12.22
N ILE A 223 -23.75 3.43 10.94
CA ILE A 223 -23.56 4.37 9.84
C ILE A 223 -24.68 5.42 9.79
N ILE A 224 -25.93 5.00 10.05
CA ILE A 224 -27.05 5.94 10.10
C ILE A 224 -26.87 6.91 11.29
N ALA A 225 -26.53 6.40 12.47
CA ALA A 225 -26.36 7.22 13.68
C ALA A 225 -25.16 8.18 13.59
N GLY A 226 -24.13 7.84 12.80
CA GLY A 226 -22.98 8.71 12.58
C GLY A 226 -23.20 9.79 11.52
N SER A 227 -24.29 9.73 10.76
CA SER A 227 -24.55 10.69 9.68
C SER A 227 -25.13 12.00 10.21
N THR A 228 -24.66 13.13 9.68
CA THR A 228 -25.19 14.46 10.01
C THR A 228 -26.50 14.78 9.28
N ASP A 229 -26.78 14.10 8.17
CA ASP A 229 -28.01 14.22 7.38
C ASP A 229 -28.24 12.93 6.59
N THR A 230 -29.42 12.32 6.79
CA THR A 230 -29.77 11.02 6.18
C THR A 230 -30.96 11.18 5.24
N GLN A 231 -30.73 10.96 3.95
CA GLN A 231 -31.74 11.02 2.89
C GLN A 231 -31.85 9.72 2.07
N VAL A 232 -31.12 8.67 2.46
CA VAL A 232 -31.41 7.31 1.98
C VAL A 232 -32.57 6.72 2.77
N ASN A 233 -33.40 5.91 2.11
CA ASN A 233 -34.39 5.09 2.80
C ASN A 233 -33.66 4.06 3.67
N THR A 234 -33.74 4.22 4.99
CA THR A 234 -33.02 3.40 5.97
C THR A 234 -33.46 1.94 5.98
N ASP A 235 -34.72 1.64 5.63
CA ASP A 235 -35.21 0.27 5.53
C ASP A 235 -34.53 -0.47 4.36
N TRP A 236 -34.21 0.26 3.29
CA TRP A 236 -33.53 -0.29 2.11
C TRP A 236 -32.01 -0.26 2.23
N PHE A 237 -31.45 0.72 2.96
CA PHE A 237 -30.02 0.85 3.20
C PHE A 237 -29.39 -0.42 3.79
N LEU A 238 -30.16 -1.20 4.54
CA LEU A 238 -29.76 -2.50 5.06
C LEU A 238 -29.23 -3.43 3.94
N ASN A 239 -29.78 -3.34 2.73
CA ASN A 239 -29.34 -4.17 1.60
C ASN A 239 -27.95 -3.78 1.07
N ASP A 240 -27.56 -2.50 1.13
CA ASP A 240 -26.19 -2.07 0.82
C ASP A 240 -25.18 -2.73 1.79
N VAL A 241 -25.55 -2.83 3.07
CA VAL A 241 -24.74 -3.50 4.10
C VAL A 241 -24.70 -5.02 3.90
N LYS A 242 -25.82 -5.65 3.52
CA LYS A 242 -25.85 -7.08 3.17
C LYS A 242 -24.93 -7.40 2.00
N TYR A 243 -24.86 -6.54 0.99
CA TYR A 243 -23.91 -6.71 -0.12
C TYR A 243 -22.46 -6.66 0.37
N TYR A 244 -22.12 -5.72 1.27
CA TYR A 244 -20.80 -5.65 1.91
C TYR A 244 -20.47 -6.94 2.69
N LEU A 245 -21.39 -7.43 3.53
CA LEU A 245 -21.20 -8.64 4.31
C LEU A 245 -21.05 -9.88 3.42
N ALA A 246 -21.85 -9.98 2.35
CA ALA A 246 -21.72 -11.03 1.35
C ALA A 246 -20.35 -11.01 0.66
N ALA A 247 -19.86 -9.81 0.28
CA ALA A 247 -18.53 -9.66 -0.29
C ALA A 247 -17.44 -10.11 0.69
N LYS A 248 -17.52 -9.73 1.97
CA LYS A 248 -16.59 -10.18 3.03
C LYS A 248 -16.62 -11.71 3.21
N LYS A 249 -17.81 -12.32 3.21
CA LYS A 249 -17.98 -13.78 3.28
C LYS A 249 -17.34 -14.48 2.08
N MET A 250 -17.52 -13.96 0.87
CA MET A 250 -16.83 -14.48 -0.31
C MET A 250 -15.31 -14.30 -0.21
N MET A 251 -14.84 -13.14 0.21
CA MET A 251 -13.40 -12.89 0.40
C MET A 251 -12.80 -13.86 1.44
N ASP A 252 -13.56 -14.26 2.45
CA ASP A 252 -13.15 -15.34 3.36
C ASP A 252 -12.99 -16.69 2.65
N ILE A 253 -14.02 -17.12 1.93
CA ILE A 253 -14.03 -18.40 1.22
C ILE A 253 -12.93 -18.49 0.16
N TYR A 254 -12.68 -17.40 -0.58
CA TYR A 254 -11.71 -17.36 -1.68
C TYR A 254 -10.32 -16.87 -1.26
N ASP A 255 -10.08 -16.72 0.05
CA ASP A 255 -8.82 -16.26 0.64
C ASP A 255 -8.32 -14.93 0.02
N CYS A 256 -9.20 -13.92 -0.01
CA CYS A 256 -8.93 -12.60 -0.59
C CYS A 256 -8.87 -11.49 0.48
N ASN A 257 -8.08 -10.46 0.22
CA ASN A 257 -7.89 -9.26 1.06
C ASN A 257 -7.94 -7.94 0.26
N ALA A 258 -8.44 -7.98 -0.98
CA ALA A 258 -8.86 -6.83 -1.77
C ALA A 258 -10.14 -7.18 -2.54
N PHE A 259 -10.89 -6.18 -2.99
CA PHE A 259 -12.18 -6.38 -3.63
C PHE A 259 -12.42 -5.49 -4.84
N SER A 260 -13.15 -6.00 -5.82
CA SER A 260 -13.79 -5.17 -6.84
C SER A 260 -15.04 -5.85 -7.37
N THR A 261 -15.95 -5.06 -7.93
CA THR A 261 -17.13 -5.56 -8.65
C THR A 261 -17.37 -4.72 -9.89
N ALA A 262 -17.90 -5.31 -10.95
CA ALA A 262 -18.30 -4.66 -12.19
C ALA A 262 -19.53 -3.77 -11.95
N CYS A 263 -19.32 -2.67 -11.22
CA CYS A 263 -20.36 -1.78 -10.72
C CYS A 263 -21.26 -1.26 -11.85
N HIS A 264 -20.67 -0.85 -12.97
CA HIS A 264 -21.43 -0.26 -14.07
C HIS A 264 -22.42 -1.28 -14.66
N GLU A 265 -21.94 -2.47 -14.98
CA GLU A 265 -22.72 -3.56 -15.54
C GLU A 265 -23.76 -4.09 -14.55
N LEU A 266 -23.41 -4.21 -13.27
CA LEU A 266 -24.36 -4.60 -12.22
C LEU A 266 -25.46 -3.54 -12.03
N CYS A 267 -25.06 -2.27 -11.86
CA CYS A 267 -25.97 -1.18 -11.54
C CYS A 267 -26.94 -0.83 -12.68
N THR A 268 -26.62 -1.21 -13.91
CA THR A 268 -27.47 -1.02 -15.10
C THR A 268 -28.43 -2.18 -15.35
N THR A 269 -28.42 -3.23 -14.53
CA THR A 269 -29.44 -4.29 -14.55
C THR A 269 -30.68 -3.95 -13.72
N GLU A 270 -31.73 -4.76 -13.82
CA GLU A 270 -32.89 -4.68 -12.92
C GLU A 270 -32.60 -5.20 -11.49
N ILE A 271 -31.44 -5.83 -11.26
CA ILE A 271 -31.12 -6.48 -9.98
C ILE A 271 -31.07 -5.45 -8.82
N PRO A 272 -30.31 -4.34 -8.91
CA PRO A 272 -30.34 -3.26 -7.93
C PRO A 272 -31.75 -2.71 -7.68
N GLN A 273 -32.56 -2.56 -8.73
CA GLN A 273 -33.93 -2.04 -8.62
C GLN A 273 -34.83 -3.00 -7.82
N ASN A 274 -34.70 -4.31 -8.06
CA ASN A 274 -35.50 -5.34 -7.40
C ASN A 274 -35.04 -5.60 -5.95
N ARG A 275 -33.75 -5.46 -5.68
CA ARG A 275 -33.13 -5.73 -4.37
C ARG A 275 -32.84 -4.47 -3.54
N LYS A 276 -33.05 -3.28 -4.11
CA LYS A 276 -32.88 -1.96 -3.47
C LYS A 276 -31.51 -1.75 -2.82
N PHE A 277 -30.42 -1.93 -3.58
CA PHE A 277 -29.05 -1.73 -3.10
C PHE A 277 -28.12 -1.20 -4.20
N THR A 278 -26.93 -0.75 -3.81
CA THR A 278 -25.77 -0.51 -4.69
C THR A 278 -24.49 -1.02 -4.01
N PRO A 279 -23.39 -1.26 -4.76
CA PRO A 279 -22.12 -1.68 -4.16
C PRO A 279 -21.30 -0.53 -3.55
N CYS A 280 -21.78 0.73 -3.62
CA CYS A 280 -21.00 1.92 -3.27
C CYS A 280 -20.51 1.90 -1.81
N MET A 281 -21.41 1.63 -0.85
CA MET A 281 -21.04 1.52 0.57
C MET A 281 -20.03 0.41 0.85
N CYS A 282 -20.12 -0.72 0.14
CA CYS A 282 -19.16 -1.81 0.28
C CYS A 282 -17.74 -1.34 0.02
N HIS A 283 -17.53 -0.58 -1.07
CA HIS A 283 -16.23 0.00 -1.35
C HIS A 283 -15.78 1.02 -0.30
N SER A 284 -16.66 1.90 0.17
CA SER A 284 -16.32 2.88 1.20
C SER A 284 -15.88 2.24 2.51
N ILE A 285 -16.67 1.30 3.03
CA ILE A 285 -16.40 0.59 4.28
C ILE A 285 -15.11 -0.22 4.19
N MET A 286 -14.90 -0.96 3.10
CA MET A 286 -13.67 -1.75 2.91
C MET A 286 -12.42 -0.86 2.92
N LYS A 287 -12.46 0.30 2.25
CA LYS A 287 -11.30 1.20 2.22
C LYS A 287 -10.98 1.79 3.58
N ASP A 288 -11.98 2.10 4.41
CA ASP A 288 -11.80 2.49 5.81
C ASP A 288 -11.23 1.37 6.69
N GLU A 289 -11.55 0.11 6.35
CA GLU A 289 -11.00 -1.06 7.03
C GLU A 289 -9.56 -1.39 6.59
N GLY A 290 -8.94 -0.66 5.67
CA GLY A 290 -7.61 -1.01 5.16
C GLY A 290 -7.63 -2.12 4.10
N ILE A 291 -8.78 -2.32 3.44
CA ILE A 291 -8.96 -3.27 2.35
C ILE A 291 -9.12 -2.46 1.06
N PRO A 292 -8.14 -2.50 0.14
CA PRO A 292 -8.27 -1.87 -1.16
C PRO A 292 -9.50 -2.39 -1.91
N SER A 293 -10.34 -1.47 -2.36
CA SER A 293 -11.64 -1.80 -2.93
C SER A 293 -12.02 -0.83 -4.04
N GLY A 294 -11.94 -1.29 -5.30
CA GLY A 294 -12.20 -0.48 -6.50
C GLY A 294 -13.53 -0.80 -7.16
N CYS A 295 -14.17 0.17 -7.81
CA CYS A 295 -15.39 -0.03 -8.60
C CYS A 295 -15.07 -0.50 -10.02
N GLU A 296 -16.11 -0.95 -10.72
CA GLU A 296 -16.12 -1.26 -12.17
C GLU A 296 -15.02 -2.25 -12.61
N GLU A 297 -14.68 -3.19 -11.72
CA GLU A 297 -13.61 -4.16 -11.92
C GLU A 297 -12.25 -3.57 -12.32
N ASP A 298 -12.03 -2.26 -12.10
CA ASP A 298 -10.92 -1.48 -12.63
C ASP A 298 -9.58 -1.88 -11.98
N LEU A 299 -8.90 -2.86 -12.58
CA LEU A 299 -7.61 -3.35 -12.12
C LEU A 299 -6.50 -2.28 -12.17
N ASN A 300 -6.62 -1.27 -13.04
CA ASN A 300 -5.64 -0.19 -13.14
C ASN A 300 -5.72 0.71 -11.90
N ALA A 301 -6.94 1.10 -11.55
CA ALA A 301 -7.17 1.91 -10.37
C ALA A 301 -6.97 1.08 -9.10
N LEU A 302 -7.37 -0.19 -9.08
CA LEU A 302 -7.11 -1.07 -7.93
C LEU A 302 -5.60 -1.22 -7.68
N MET A 303 -4.78 -1.42 -8.72
CA MET A 303 -3.32 -1.47 -8.58
C MET A 303 -2.74 -0.16 -8.03
N ALA A 304 -3.20 1.00 -8.53
CA ALA A 304 -2.80 2.29 -7.98
C ALA A 304 -3.21 2.44 -6.51
N MET A 305 -4.41 1.97 -6.17
CA MET A 305 -4.94 1.96 -4.81
C MET A 305 -4.12 1.08 -3.86
N LEU A 306 -3.64 -0.09 -4.29
CA LEU A 306 -2.73 -0.92 -3.49
C LEU A 306 -1.48 -0.11 -3.10
N ILE A 307 -0.80 0.46 -4.11
CA ILE A 307 0.44 1.22 -3.90
C ILE A 307 0.19 2.43 -3.00
N MET A 308 -0.83 3.22 -3.32
CA MET A 308 -1.09 4.49 -2.66
C MET A 308 -1.62 4.32 -1.23
N GLN A 309 -2.52 3.36 -0.98
CA GLN A 309 -3.03 3.12 0.38
C GLN A 309 -1.93 2.60 1.30
N TYR A 310 -1.11 1.65 0.84
CA TYR A 310 -0.03 1.10 1.65
C TYR A 310 1.08 2.13 1.86
N ALA A 311 1.48 2.87 0.82
CA ALA A 311 2.51 3.89 0.94
C ALA A 311 2.15 5.00 1.94
N ALA A 312 0.87 5.39 2.01
CA ALA A 312 0.42 6.52 2.81
C ALA A 312 -0.29 6.11 4.12
N ASN A 313 -0.44 4.81 4.37
CA ASN A 313 -1.19 4.24 5.50
C ASN A 313 -2.56 4.92 5.71
N ARG A 314 -3.31 5.06 4.62
CA ARG A 314 -4.63 5.71 4.61
C ARG A 314 -5.53 5.20 3.48
N PRO A 315 -6.87 5.34 3.60
CA PRO A 315 -7.79 5.04 2.52
C PRO A 315 -7.52 5.90 1.29
N ALA A 316 -7.98 5.41 0.14
CA ALA A 316 -7.98 6.16 -1.10
C ALA A 316 -9.41 6.37 -1.60
N PHE A 317 -9.65 7.48 -2.29
CA PHE A 317 -10.81 7.67 -3.14
C PHE A 317 -10.48 7.22 -4.57
N MET A 318 -11.50 6.93 -5.37
CA MET A 318 -11.34 6.83 -6.82
C MET A 318 -12.43 7.62 -7.50
N GLY A 319 -12.16 8.24 -8.64
CA GLY A 319 -13.23 8.91 -9.38
C GLY A 319 -12.92 9.33 -10.79
N ASN A 320 -13.98 9.82 -11.43
CA ASN A 320 -14.03 10.19 -12.83
C ASN A 320 -13.59 11.65 -13.02
N PRO A 321 -12.47 11.91 -13.71
CA PRO A 321 -11.96 13.24 -13.94
C PRO A 321 -12.71 13.93 -15.08
N ASN A 322 -12.98 15.22 -14.89
CA ASN A 322 -13.48 16.14 -15.89
C ASN A 322 -12.63 17.40 -15.85
N HIS A 323 -12.22 17.88 -17.02
CA HIS A 323 -11.59 19.18 -17.16
C HIS A 323 -12.63 20.28 -16.92
N GLU A 324 -12.39 21.17 -15.96
CA GLU A 324 -13.20 22.38 -15.76
C GLU A 324 -12.50 23.59 -16.40
N THR A 325 -11.23 23.82 -16.02
CA THR A 325 -10.34 24.84 -16.60
C THR A 325 -8.91 24.30 -16.69
N ASP A 326 -7.99 25.07 -17.29
CA ASP A 326 -6.57 24.69 -17.41
C ASP A 326 -5.90 24.45 -16.04
N GLU A 327 -6.43 25.03 -14.96
CA GLU A 327 -5.91 24.90 -13.59
C GLU A 327 -6.85 24.12 -12.66
N LEU A 328 -7.98 23.60 -13.17
CA LEU A 328 -9.01 22.99 -12.33
C LEU A 328 -9.54 21.68 -12.91
N LEU A 329 -9.37 20.61 -12.13
CA LEU A 329 -9.95 19.30 -12.37
C LEU A 329 -11.16 19.10 -11.46
N ARG A 330 -12.28 18.64 -12.00
CA ARG A 330 -13.37 18.06 -11.20
C ARG A 330 -13.25 16.55 -11.21
N ILE A 331 -13.31 15.90 -10.06
CA ILE A 331 -13.35 14.44 -9.95
C ILE A 331 -14.60 14.01 -9.17
N HIS A 332 -15.28 12.95 -9.60
CA HIS A 332 -16.51 12.51 -8.92
C HIS A 332 -16.68 10.99 -8.89
N HIS A 333 -17.25 10.50 -7.79
CA HIS A 333 -17.66 9.09 -7.60
C HIS A 333 -18.39 8.93 -6.26
N ALA A 334 -19.24 7.91 -6.14
CA ALA A 334 -20.00 7.59 -4.92
C ALA A 334 -19.26 6.70 -3.90
N VAL A 335 -17.93 6.72 -3.84
CA VAL A 335 -17.14 5.82 -2.97
C VAL A 335 -16.09 6.49 -2.07
N PRO A 336 -16.31 7.71 -1.52
CA PRO A 336 -15.38 8.27 -0.53
C PRO A 336 -15.31 7.38 0.71
N ALA A 337 -14.17 7.39 1.39
CA ALA A 337 -13.98 6.75 2.69
C ALA A 337 -14.06 7.82 3.78
N LEU A 338 -14.21 7.44 5.05
CA LEU A 338 -14.33 8.38 6.17
C LEU A 338 -12.98 8.66 6.83
N CYS A 339 -12.05 7.72 6.83
CA CYS A 339 -10.74 7.83 7.49
C CYS A 339 -9.67 8.43 6.55
N MET A 340 -10.04 9.40 5.70
CA MET A 340 -9.16 9.92 4.64
C MET A 340 -7.87 10.59 5.18
N ASN A 341 -7.87 11.06 6.44
CA ASN A 341 -6.70 11.60 7.13
C ASN A 341 -5.69 10.53 7.58
N GLY A 342 -6.04 9.23 7.56
CA GLY A 342 -5.20 8.14 8.04
C GLY A 342 -5.97 7.01 8.71
N TYR A 343 -5.43 5.80 8.68
CA TYR A 343 -5.99 4.72 9.50
C TYR A 343 -5.82 5.04 11.00
N GLY A 344 -6.88 4.84 11.78
CA GLY A 344 -6.89 5.13 13.22
C GLY A 344 -7.15 6.60 13.57
N THR A 345 -7.28 7.50 12.59
CA THR A 345 -7.70 8.89 12.84
C THR A 345 -9.20 8.97 13.09
N LYS A 346 -9.68 10.13 13.57
CA LYS A 346 -11.12 10.41 13.66
C LYS A 346 -11.73 10.33 12.25
N PRO A 347 -12.85 9.59 12.05
CA PRO A 347 -13.59 9.63 10.79
C PRO A 347 -14.10 11.05 10.50
N LEU A 348 -14.07 11.44 9.23
CA LEU A 348 -14.67 12.68 8.75
C LEU A 348 -16.19 12.68 8.98
N GLU A 349 -16.76 13.88 9.13
CA GLU A 349 -18.21 14.04 9.12
C GLU A 349 -18.77 13.74 7.73
N TYR A 350 -19.98 13.17 7.69
CA TYR A 350 -20.59 12.74 6.44
C TYR A 350 -22.11 12.81 6.46
N LYS A 351 -22.67 12.95 5.26
CA LYS A 351 -24.10 12.74 4.99
C LYS A 351 -24.30 11.39 4.34
N LEU A 352 -25.45 10.79 4.59
CA LEU A 352 -25.86 9.50 4.02
C LEU A 352 -26.99 9.73 3.02
N TRP A 353 -26.72 9.46 1.75
CA TRP A 353 -27.61 9.84 0.66
C TRP A 353 -27.99 8.66 -0.23
N ALA A 354 -29.10 8.78 -0.95
CA ALA A 354 -29.52 7.78 -1.92
C ALA A 354 -28.80 7.96 -3.28
N PHE A 355 -28.50 6.86 -3.94
CA PHE A 355 -28.03 6.86 -5.32
C PHE A 355 -29.19 7.17 -6.27
N THR A 356 -30.39 6.69 -5.96
CA THR A 356 -31.57 6.80 -6.82
C THR A 356 -32.60 7.76 -6.27
N GLY A 357 -33.41 8.35 -7.15
CA GLY A 357 -34.55 9.20 -6.74
C GLY A 357 -35.67 8.46 -6.01
N GLN A 358 -35.66 7.12 -6.01
CA GLN A 358 -36.59 6.32 -5.19
C GLN A 358 -36.14 6.22 -3.73
N GLY A 359 -34.88 6.54 -3.42
CA GLY A 359 -34.35 6.50 -2.06
C GLY A 359 -33.50 5.26 -1.73
N PHE A 360 -33.16 4.38 -2.68
CA PHE A 360 -32.24 3.25 -2.43
C PHE A 360 -30.84 3.48 -3.01
N GLY A 361 -29.89 2.65 -2.54
CA GLY A 361 -28.48 2.70 -2.92
C GLY A 361 -27.73 3.69 -2.05
N GLY A 362 -27.32 3.29 -0.86
CA GLY A 362 -26.58 4.17 0.04
C GLY A 362 -25.26 4.67 -0.56
N LYS A 363 -24.97 5.95 -0.39
CA LYS A 363 -23.66 6.54 -0.68
C LYS A 363 -23.29 7.58 0.38
N LEU A 364 -21.99 7.70 0.62
CA LEU A 364 -21.44 8.72 1.51
C LEU A 364 -21.23 10.02 0.73
N GLN A 365 -21.59 11.14 1.35
CA GLN A 365 -21.19 12.49 0.94
C GLN A 365 -20.26 13.04 2.01
N VAL A 366 -19.00 13.22 1.66
CA VAL A 366 -17.94 13.67 2.57
C VAL A 366 -17.35 14.95 2.00
N ASP A 367 -17.19 15.97 2.84
CA ASP A 367 -16.51 17.19 2.43
C ASP A 367 -15.00 17.02 2.51
N PHE A 368 -14.34 17.03 1.35
CA PHE A 368 -12.91 16.86 1.28
C PHE A 368 -12.12 18.10 1.73
N THR A 369 -12.75 19.27 1.89
CA THR A 369 -12.08 20.45 2.49
C THR A 369 -11.94 20.36 4.02
N GLU A 370 -12.57 19.37 4.66
CA GLU A 370 -12.50 19.13 6.10
C GLU A 370 -11.36 18.17 6.49
N ASN A 371 -10.50 17.79 5.54
CA ASN A 371 -9.30 17.00 5.83
C ASN A 371 -8.21 17.88 6.46
N ASP A 372 -7.24 17.25 7.13
CA ASP A 372 -6.15 17.96 7.82
C ASP A 372 -5.14 18.58 6.83
N ASP A 373 -5.12 18.09 5.59
CA ASP A 373 -4.30 18.58 4.48
C ASP A 373 -5.22 18.91 3.30
N ASP A 374 -4.97 20.03 2.63
CA ASP A 374 -5.70 20.39 1.40
C ASP A 374 -5.10 19.70 0.17
N TYR A 375 -3.84 19.24 0.25
CA TYR A 375 -3.13 18.63 -0.87
C TYR A 375 -3.50 17.16 -1.01
N VAL A 376 -3.52 16.71 -2.26
CA VAL A 376 -3.81 15.33 -2.63
C VAL A 376 -2.81 14.84 -3.68
N THR A 377 -2.57 13.53 -3.66
CA THR A 377 -1.85 12.84 -4.74
C THR A 377 -2.85 12.00 -5.51
N LEU A 378 -2.92 12.21 -6.82
CA LEU A 378 -3.66 11.40 -7.76
C LEU A 378 -2.75 10.37 -8.43
N GLY A 379 -3.30 9.20 -8.76
CA GLY A 379 -2.57 8.12 -9.42
C GLY A 379 -3.46 7.16 -10.22
N ARG A 380 -2.96 6.68 -11.36
CA ARG A 380 -3.60 5.58 -12.13
C ARG A 380 -2.55 4.80 -12.92
N PHE A 381 -2.67 3.47 -12.99
CA PHE A 381 -1.85 2.65 -13.88
C PHE A 381 -2.36 2.63 -15.34
N ASN A 382 -1.45 2.52 -16.29
CA ASN A 382 -1.79 2.30 -17.69
C ASN A 382 -2.34 0.88 -17.93
N PRO A 383 -2.95 0.59 -19.10
CA PRO A 383 -3.49 -0.74 -19.42
C PRO A 383 -2.46 -1.88 -19.43
N ALA A 384 -1.17 -1.56 -19.56
CA ALA A 384 -0.07 -2.53 -19.46
C ALA A 384 0.31 -2.85 -18.00
N GLY A 385 -0.15 -2.05 -17.03
CA GLY A 385 0.18 -2.20 -15.62
C GLY A 385 1.65 -1.94 -15.30
N ASP A 386 2.40 -1.25 -16.16
CA ASP A 386 3.85 -1.02 -16.02
C ASP A 386 4.23 0.43 -15.74
N THR A 387 3.27 1.35 -15.85
CA THR A 387 3.47 2.79 -15.69
C THR A 387 2.33 3.39 -14.88
N ILE A 388 2.64 4.20 -13.87
CA ILE A 388 1.68 5.01 -13.13
C ILE A 388 1.77 6.47 -13.57
N CYS A 389 0.64 7.11 -13.86
CA CYS A 389 0.55 8.56 -14.00
C CYS A 389 0.24 9.14 -12.62
N ILE A 390 1.04 10.06 -12.11
CA ILE A 390 0.78 10.73 -10.82
C ILE A 390 0.74 12.24 -10.96
N LYS A 391 -0.15 12.89 -10.19
CA LYS A 391 -0.30 14.35 -10.17
C LYS A 391 -0.60 14.81 -8.75
N LYS A 392 0.01 15.93 -8.35
CA LYS A 392 -0.39 16.63 -7.12
C LYS A 392 -1.49 17.63 -7.45
N GLY A 393 -2.46 17.77 -6.55
CA GLY A 393 -3.41 18.86 -6.60
C GLY A 393 -3.79 19.36 -5.21
N LYS A 394 -4.58 20.43 -5.16
CA LYS A 394 -5.15 20.99 -3.95
C LYS A 394 -6.68 20.94 -4.02
N VAL A 395 -7.34 20.28 -3.07
CA VAL A 395 -8.81 20.32 -2.96
C VAL A 395 -9.23 21.73 -2.56
N ILE A 396 -10.16 22.32 -3.32
CA ILE A 396 -10.65 23.68 -3.06
C ILE A 396 -12.12 23.72 -2.63
N ARG A 397 -12.93 22.70 -2.99
CA ARG A 397 -14.34 22.59 -2.61
C ARG A 397 -14.92 21.21 -2.96
N SER A 398 -16.00 20.88 -2.27
CA SER A 398 -16.85 19.72 -2.54
C SER A 398 -18.25 20.16 -2.97
N GLU A 399 -18.85 19.42 -3.89
CA GLU A 399 -20.25 19.58 -4.29
C GLU A 399 -20.96 18.23 -4.31
N TYR A 400 -22.29 18.29 -4.22
CA TYR A 400 -23.13 17.11 -4.07
C TYR A 400 -24.29 17.14 -5.06
N ALA A 401 -24.69 15.97 -5.55
CA ALA A 401 -25.91 15.79 -6.33
C ALA A 401 -26.89 14.87 -5.59
N ASP A 402 -28.17 15.18 -5.73
CA ASP A 402 -29.28 14.47 -5.07
C ASP A 402 -29.40 13.01 -5.51
N THR A 403 -28.93 12.68 -6.72
CA THR A 403 -28.94 11.32 -7.27
C THR A 403 -27.63 11.05 -8.02
N TYR A 404 -27.43 9.81 -8.45
CA TYR A 404 -26.27 9.35 -9.21
C TYR A 404 -24.94 9.39 -8.45
N CYS A 405 -23.82 9.16 -9.15
CA CYS A 405 -22.47 9.23 -8.60
C CYS A 405 -22.15 10.65 -8.09
N SER A 406 -22.01 10.78 -6.79
CA SER A 406 -21.69 12.01 -6.04
C SER A 406 -21.05 11.56 -4.73
N PRO A 407 -20.09 12.29 -4.13
CA PRO A 407 -19.70 13.69 -4.34
C PRO A 407 -18.84 14.02 -5.57
N TYR A 408 -18.74 15.33 -5.85
CA TYR A 408 -17.84 15.98 -6.80
C TYR A 408 -16.80 16.80 -6.03
N TYR A 409 -15.53 16.67 -6.38
CA TYR A 409 -14.41 17.38 -5.76
C TYR A 409 -13.68 18.19 -6.81
N TYR A 410 -13.36 19.43 -6.46
CA TYR A 410 -12.64 20.34 -7.33
C TYR A 410 -11.21 20.48 -6.84
N ILE A 411 -10.27 20.14 -7.72
CA ILE A 411 -8.86 20.00 -7.42
C ILE A 411 -8.10 20.98 -8.31
N GLN A 412 -7.50 21.98 -7.66
CA GLN A 412 -6.60 22.92 -8.31
C GLN A 412 -5.28 22.23 -8.64
N MET A 413 -4.77 22.43 -9.85
CA MET A 413 -3.51 21.87 -10.36
C MET A 413 -2.72 22.97 -11.07
N ASP A 414 -1.42 22.74 -11.23
CA ASP A 414 -0.54 23.60 -12.04
C ASP A 414 -0.87 23.51 -13.55
N ASP A 415 -1.20 22.32 -14.04
CA ASP A 415 -1.72 22.10 -15.39
C ASP A 415 -2.69 20.89 -15.42
N ALA A 416 -3.98 21.17 -15.33
CA ALA A 416 -5.04 20.15 -15.43
C ALA A 416 -5.29 19.71 -16.87
N ARG A 417 -4.95 20.54 -17.87
CA ARG A 417 -5.14 20.21 -19.29
C ARG A 417 -4.12 19.17 -19.74
N GLU A 418 -2.85 19.37 -19.44
CA GLU A 418 -1.79 18.39 -19.70
C GLU A 418 -2.09 17.08 -18.99
N TYR A 419 -2.50 17.13 -17.73
CA TYR A 419 -2.92 15.94 -16.99
C TYR A 419 -4.01 15.16 -17.72
N MET A 420 -5.08 15.84 -18.15
CA MET A 420 -6.17 15.22 -18.90
C MET A 420 -5.73 14.64 -20.24
N HIS A 421 -4.76 15.25 -20.92
CA HIS A 421 -4.17 14.69 -22.14
C HIS A 421 -3.33 13.44 -21.84
N ASN A 422 -2.54 13.45 -20.77
CA ASN A 422 -1.77 12.30 -20.32
C ASN A 422 -2.68 11.10 -20.03
N LEU A 423 -3.88 11.33 -19.46
CA LEU A 423 -4.86 10.27 -19.19
C LEU A 423 -5.31 9.49 -20.43
N ALA A 424 -5.10 9.99 -21.65
CA ALA A 424 -5.35 9.22 -22.87
C ALA A 424 -4.55 7.90 -22.94
N GLY A 425 -3.39 7.83 -22.27
CA GLY A 425 -2.60 6.62 -22.12
C GLY A 425 -3.01 5.71 -20.95
N PHE A 426 -3.92 6.16 -20.08
CA PHE A 426 -4.19 5.52 -18.78
C PHE A 426 -5.65 5.12 -18.59
N GLY A 427 -6.61 5.96 -18.99
CA GLY A 427 -8.04 5.81 -18.74
C GLY A 427 -8.55 6.75 -17.64
N HIS A 428 -9.82 6.63 -17.28
CA HIS A 428 -10.49 7.68 -16.51
C HIS A 428 -10.34 7.55 -14.99
N HIS A 429 -10.52 6.40 -14.32
CA HIS A 429 -10.58 6.43 -12.84
C HIS A 429 -9.23 6.77 -12.21
N GLN A 430 -9.17 7.95 -11.61
CA GLN A 430 -8.01 8.38 -10.84
C GLN A 430 -8.20 7.98 -9.39
N VAL A 431 -7.18 7.37 -8.80
CA VAL A 431 -7.10 7.14 -7.36
C VAL A 431 -6.57 8.40 -6.71
N LEU A 432 -7.10 8.76 -5.54
CA LEU A 432 -6.73 9.95 -4.80
C LEU A 432 -6.48 9.58 -3.34
N ILE A 433 -5.35 10.04 -2.79
CA ILE A 433 -5.08 10.05 -1.34
C ILE A 433 -4.75 11.48 -0.89
N PHE A 434 -5.09 11.83 0.34
CA PHE A 434 -4.67 13.10 0.94
C PHE A 434 -3.19 13.09 1.26
N GLY A 435 -2.51 14.22 1.05
CA GLY A 435 -1.07 14.45 1.18
C GLY A 435 -0.28 14.41 -0.14
N ASP A 436 0.92 14.98 -0.15
CA ASP A 436 1.89 14.88 -1.26
C ASP A 436 2.81 13.67 -1.08
N TYR A 437 2.46 12.58 -1.76
CA TYR A 437 3.21 11.31 -1.76
C TYR A 437 3.99 11.11 -3.07
N THR A 438 4.07 12.11 -3.94
CA THR A 438 4.68 11.98 -5.27
C THR A 438 6.14 11.48 -5.20
N LYS A 439 6.93 12.03 -4.27
CA LYS A 439 8.33 11.62 -4.04
C LYS A 439 8.44 10.18 -3.55
N LEU A 440 7.57 9.75 -2.63
CA LEU A 440 7.57 8.39 -2.10
C LEU A 440 7.17 7.38 -3.19
N ILE A 441 6.13 7.67 -3.96
CA ILE A 441 5.69 6.82 -5.09
C ILE A 441 6.82 6.66 -6.11
N LYS A 442 7.56 7.74 -6.44
CA LYS A 442 8.75 7.65 -7.32
C LYS A 442 9.86 6.75 -6.77
N LYS A 443 10.04 6.69 -5.45
CA LYS A 443 11.00 5.76 -4.82
C LYS A 443 10.49 4.32 -4.85
N ILE A 444 9.21 4.09 -4.54
CA ILE A 444 8.55 2.78 -4.67
C ILE A 444 8.65 2.25 -6.10
N ALA A 445 8.42 3.12 -7.09
CA ALA A 445 8.52 2.80 -8.51
C ALA A 445 9.87 2.17 -8.90
N LYS A 446 10.96 2.71 -8.37
CA LYS A 446 12.31 2.19 -8.61
C LYS A 446 12.51 0.79 -8.03
N VAL A 447 11.97 0.54 -6.83
CA VAL A 447 12.11 -0.76 -6.13
C VAL A 447 11.18 -1.83 -6.70
N MET A 448 10.00 -1.43 -7.16
CA MET A 448 8.99 -2.31 -7.77
C MET A 448 9.06 -2.34 -9.30
N ASN A 449 10.06 -1.68 -9.89
CA ASN A 449 10.36 -1.66 -11.32
C ASN A 449 9.20 -1.22 -12.23
N PHE A 450 8.42 -0.21 -11.84
CA PHE A 450 7.42 0.42 -12.72
C PHE A 450 7.81 1.86 -13.08
N ASN A 451 7.33 2.35 -14.22
CA ASN A 451 7.61 3.70 -14.69
C ASN A 451 6.66 4.71 -14.05
N VAL A 452 7.11 5.97 -13.97
CA VAL A 452 6.28 7.08 -13.51
C VAL A 452 6.16 8.10 -14.65
N LEU A 453 4.93 8.43 -15.02
CA LEU A 453 4.63 9.63 -15.79
C LEU A 453 4.17 10.71 -14.80
N GLU A 454 4.82 11.86 -14.83
CA GLU A 454 4.33 13.04 -14.10
C GLU A 454 3.22 13.67 -14.94
N GLY A 455 2.07 13.81 -14.31
CA GLY A 455 0.85 14.31 -14.90
C GLY A 455 0.83 15.81 -15.06
#